data_AF-A0A5J4PI34-F1
#
_entry.id   AF-A0A5J4PI34-F1
#
_cell.length_a   1.000
_cell.length_b   1.000
_cell.length_c   1.000
_cell.angle_alpha   90.00
_cell.angle_beta   90.00
_cell.angle_gamma   90.00
#
_symmetry.space_group_name_H-M   'P 1'
#
loop_
_entity.id
_entity.type
_entity.pdbx_description
1 polymer ?
#
loop_
_entity_poly.entity_id
_entity_poly.type
_entity_poly.pdbx_seq_one_letter_code
_entity_poly.pdbx_strand_id
1 'polypeptide(L)'
;LTVLLLLSACTSKQSVYEKAIADYVQTDQRGTFTDLKFKALSIEKTTDITVTDSLKMLQTEFEKLRDEQIASQQRTLDYFNGLITDNQAAKYVKQAVDNQLNRSIAITQAQIDSLRKLPATDSDCYKGRSLTEVVSVVVKCRYSYTMPGNGAAKERTDNFILSPDGKRVLGKKKSANL
;
A
#
# COMPACT_ATOMS: atom_id res chain seq x y z
N LEU A 1 44.88 46.49 6.82
CA LEU A 1 44.00 45.69 5.93
C LEU A 1 43.44 44.55 6.77
N THR A 2 42.28 44.75 7.40
CA THR A 2 41.69 43.79 8.33
C THR A 2 40.70 42.93 7.54
N VAL A 3 41.08 41.68 7.27
CA VAL A 3 40.22 40.72 6.57
C VAL A 3 39.14 40.25 7.55
N LEU A 4 37.95 40.81 7.43
CA LEU A 4 36.76 40.38 8.15
C LEU A 4 36.25 39.09 7.48
N LEU A 5 36.62 37.94 8.05
CA LEU A 5 36.06 36.63 7.71
C LEU A 5 34.59 36.59 8.18
N LEU A 6 33.69 37.04 7.31
CA LEU A 6 32.26 36.76 7.40
C LEU A 6 32.06 35.25 7.20
N LEU A 7 32.03 34.51 8.31
CA LEU A 7 31.50 33.16 8.33
C LEU A 7 29.99 33.26 8.08
N SER A 8 29.60 33.10 6.82
CA SER A 8 28.23 32.79 6.43
C SER A 8 27.84 31.48 7.12
N ALA A 9 27.22 31.57 8.29
CA ALA A 9 26.56 30.43 8.89
C ALA A 9 25.45 30.01 7.92
N CYS A 10 25.72 28.96 7.13
CA CYS A 10 24.69 28.16 6.51
C CYS A 10 23.78 27.65 7.62
N THR A 11 22.72 28.39 7.93
CA THR A 11 21.52 27.81 8.54
C THR A 11 21.08 26.71 7.59
N SER A 12 21.43 25.45 7.89
CA SER A 12 20.91 24.29 7.19
C SER A 12 19.39 24.43 7.19
N LYS A 13 18.79 24.75 6.03
CA LYS A 13 17.34 24.93 5.91
C LYS A 13 16.71 23.63 6.39
N GLN A 14 16.09 23.66 7.57
CA GLN A 14 15.41 22.49 8.13
C GLN A 14 14.37 22.03 7.11
N SER A 15 14.34 20.74 6.80
CA SER A 15 13.44 20.22 5.78
C SER A 15 11.99 20.46 6.19
N VAL A 16 11.14 20.87 5.25
CA VAL A 16 9.71 21.11 5.52
C VAL A 16 8.97 19.88 6.07
N TYR A 17 9.54 18.68 5.87
CA TYR A 17 8.99 17.40 6.35
C TYR A 17 9.42 17.02 7.76
N GLU A 18 10.53 17.60 8.26
CA GLU A 18 11.22 17.10 9.45
C GLU A 18 10.31 17.12 10.68
N LYS A 19 9.59 18.22 10.88
CA LYS A 19 8.65 18.35 12.01
C LYS A 19 7.56 17.28 11.95
N ALA A 20 6.91 17.10 10.79
CA ALA A 20 5.83 16.13 10.64
C ALA A 20 6.32 14.70 10.89
N ILE A 21 7.55 14.37 10.44
CA ILE A 21 8.18 13.07 10.68
C ILE A 21 8.53 12.89 12.16
N ALA A 22 9.12 13.91 12.80
CA ALA A 22 9.48 13.88 14.21
C ALA A 22 8.24 13.69 15.09
N ASP A 23 7.16 14.45 14.81
CA ASP A 23 5.89 14.34 15.52
C ASP A 23 5.30 12.94 15.36
N TYR A 24 5.28 12.40 14.14
CA TYR A 24 4.77 11.06 13.86
C TYR A 24 5.59 9.95 14.55
N VAL A 25 6.92 10.04 14.55
CA VAL A 25 7.79 9.02 15.17
C VAL A 25 7.64 9.02 16.70
N GLN A 26 7.40 10.18 17.28
CA GLN A 26 7.30 10.37 18.73
C GLN A 26 5.88 10.22 19.27
N THR A 27 4.90 10.01 18.40
CA THR A 27 3.50 9.82 18.79
C THR A 27 3.08 8.38 18.52
N ASP A 28 2.61 7.67 19.54
CA ASP A 28 2.11 6.31 19.36
C ASP A 28 0.74 6.27 18.64
N GLN A 29 0.25 5.07 18.34
CA GLN A 29 -1.04 4.88 17.67
C GLN A 29 -2.26 5.40 18.45
N ARG A 30 -2.11 5.64 19.77
CA ARG A 30 -3.16 6.19 20.63
C ARG A 30 -3.06 7.71 20.76
N GLY A 31 -2.07 8.35 20.12
CA GLY A 31 -1.84 9.78 20.21
C GLY A 31 -0.94 10.20 21.37
N THR A 32 -0.32 9.26 22.09
CA THR A 32 0.56 9.58 23.22
C THR A 32 1.92 10.01 22.70
N PHE A 33 2.33 11.23 23.05
CA PHE A 33 3.66 11.73 22.75
C PHE A 33 4.69 11.18 23.74
N THR A 34 5.84 10.74 23.22
CA THR A 34 7.03 10.37 23.98
C THR A 34 8.23 11.07 23.35
N ASP A 35 9.00 11.85 24.13
CA ASP A 35 10.24 12.45 23.65
C ASP A 35 11.29 11.33 23.41
N LEU A 36 11.47 10.96 22.15
CA LEU A 36 12.42 9.94 21.74
C LEU A 36 13.78 10.54 21.34
N LYS A 37 14.07 11.80 21.70
CA LYS A 37 15.28 12.51 21.25
C LYS A 37 15.51 12.35 19.74
N PHE A 38 14.42 12.49 18.98
CA PHE A 38 14.43 12.29 17.55
C PHE A 38 15.45 13.22 16.89
N LYS A 39 16.26 12.68 15.97
CA LYS A 39 17.15 13.47 15.13
C LYS A 39 17.13 12.94 13.70
N ALA A 40 16.76 13.80 12.76
CA ALA A 40 16.92 13.49 11.35
C ALA A 40 18.41 13.48 10.96
N LEU A 41 18.85 12.41 10.32
CA LEU A 41 20.21 12.24 9.81
C LEU A 41 20.26 12.51 8.31
N SER A 42 19.19 12.17 7.58
CA SER A 42 18.96 12.61 6.21
C SER A 42 17.45 12.63 5.90
N ILE A 43 17.02 13.57 5.07
CA ILE A 43 15.65 13.67 4.58
C ILE A 43 15.70 13.93 3.08
N GLU A 44 15.10 13.03 2.31
CA GLU A 44 15.08 13.09 0.85
C GLU A 44 13.66 12.85 0.35
N LYS A 45 13.09 13.83 -0.37
CA LYS A 45 11.85 13.60 -1.11
C LYS A 45 12.18 12.71 -2.31
N THR A 46 11.59 11.53 -2.36
CA THR A 46 11.87 10.56 -3.42
C THR A 46 10.86 10.62 -4.54
N THR A 47 9.59 10.92 -4.25
CA THR A 47 8.50 10.76 -5.23
C THR A 47 7.31 11.65 -4.89
N ASP A 48 6.70 12.24 -5.92
CA ASP A 48 5.33 12.76 -5.86
C ASP A 48 4.36 11.68 -6.31
N ILE A 49 3.31 11.43 -5.55
CA ILE A 49 2.22 10.54 -5.94
C ILE A 49 1.09 11.42 -6.46
N THR A 50 0.75 11.26 -7.72
CA THR A 50 -0.34 11.99 -8.37
C THR A 50 -1.67 11.25 -8.26
N VAL A 51 -2.75 11.93 -8.66
CA VAL A 51 -4.05 11.28 -8.89
C VAL A 51 -3.89 10.12 -9.89
N THR A 52 -3.17 10.32 -10.99
CA THR A 52 -2.92 9.27 -11.99
C THR A 52 -2.26 8.03 -11.37
N ASP A 53 -1.22 8.22 -10.56
CA ASP A 53 -0.52 7.12 -9.90
C ASP A 53 -1.46 6.35 -8.96
N SER A 54 -2.28 7.10 -8.21
CA SER A 54 -3.24 6.51 -7.28
C SER A 54 -4.33 5.72 -7.99
N LEU A 55 -4.87 6.25 -9.09
CA LEU A 55 -5.84 5.55 -9.95
C LEU A 55 -5.23 4.26 -10.51
N LYS A 56 -4.00 4.33 -11.01
CA LYS A 56 -3.29 3.16 -11.52
C LYS A 56 -3.08 2.11 -10.44
N MET A 57 -2.67 2.51 -9.23
CA MET A 57 -2.51 1.59 -8.10
C MET A 57 -3.84 0.91 -7.72
N LEU A 58 -4.93 1.67 -7.64
CA LEU A 58 -6.26 1.13 -7.36
C LEU A 58 -6.71 0.13 -8.43
N GLN A 59 -6.48 0.47 -9.70
CA GLN A 59 -6.78 -0.42 -10.82
C GLN A 59 -5.95 -1.71 -10.73
N THR A 60 -4.64 -1.61 -10.49
CA THR A 60 -3.76 -2.78 -10.38
C THR A 60 -4.19 -3.70 -9.22
N GLU A 61 -4.52 -3.14 -8.05
CA GLU A 61 -4.97 -3.95 -6.91
C GLU A 61 -6.33 -4.60 -7.18
N PHE A 62 -7.26 -3.87 -7.81
CA PHE A 62 -8.54 -4.44 -8.23
C PHE A 62 -8.35 -5.61 -9.19
N GLU A 63 -7.55 -5.43 -10.23
CA GLU A 63 -7.28 -6.46 -11.24
C GLU A 63 -6.63 -7.69 -10.60
N LYS A 64 -5.66 -7.49 -9.72
CA LYS A 64 -5.02 -8.57 -8.96
C LYS A 64 -6.03 -9.36 -8.13
N LEU A 65 -6.86 -8.69 -7.32
CA LEU A 65 -7.85 -9.37 -6.47
C LEU A 65 -8.92 -10.10 -7.30
N ARG A 66 -9.36 -9.49 -8.41
CA ARG A 66 -10.28 -10.13 -9.35
C ARG A 66 -9.66 -11.39 -9.94
N ASP A 67 -8.41 -11.33 -10.37
CA ASP A 67 -7.72 -12.45 -11.00
C ASP A 67 -7.43 -13.58 -10.00
N GLU A 68 -7.07 -13.25 -8.74
CA GLU A 68 -6.97 -14.22 -7.65
C GLU A 68 -8.30 -14.92 -7.36
N GLN A 69 -9.41 -14.17 -7.36
CA GLN A 69 -10.75 -14.72 -7.17
C GLN A 69 -11.15 -15.63 -8.34
N ILE A 70 -10.89 -15.22 -9.58
CA ILE A 70 -11.13 -16.04 -10.78
C ILE A 70 -10.31 -17.33 -10.70
N ALA A 71 -9.01 -17.25 -10.37
CA ALA A 71 -8.16 -18.42 -10.23
C ALA A 71 -8.64 -19.38 -9.13
N SER A 72 -9.17 -18.85 -8.04
CA SER A 72 -9.82 -19.66 -7.00
C SER A 72 -11.06 -20.38 -7.52
N GLN A 73 -11.96 -19.67 -8.22
CA GLN A 73 -13.17 -20.26 -8.77
C GLN A 73 -12.88 -21.27 -9.89
N GLN A 74 -11.86 -21.02 -10.71
CA GLN A 74 -11.43 -21.95 -11.75
C GLN A 74 -10.98 -23.29 -11.14
N ARG A 75 -10.23 -23.26 -10.02
CA ARG A 75 -9.86 -24.50 -9.30
C ARG A 75 -11.08 -25.27 -8.80
N THR A 76 -12.12 -24.57 -8.32
CA THR A 76 -13.38 -25.19 -7.92
C THR A 76 -14.13 -25.79 -9.11
N LEU A 77 -14.15 -25.09 -10.25
CA LEU A 77 -14.75 -25.56 -11.48
C LEU A 77 -14.06 -26.84 -11.99
N ASP A 78 -12.73 -26.85 -12.00
CA ASP A 78 -11.93 -28.00 -12.41
C ASP A 78 -12.19 -29.22 -11.48
N TYR A 79 -12.32 -28.98 -10.17
CA TYR A 79 -12.69 -30.01 -9.21
C TYR A 79 -14.07 -30.62 -9.51
N PHE A 80 -15.10 -29.80 -9.76
CA PHE A 80 -16.43 -30.32 -10.10
C PHE A 80 -16.45 -31.07 -11.44
N ASN A 81 -15.70 -30.60 -12.43
CA ASN A 81 -15.54 -31.31 -13.71
C ASN A 81 -14.88 -32.68 -13.52
N GLY A 82 -13.88 -32.78 -12.63
CA GLY A 82 -13.28 -34.05 -12.23
C GLY A 82 -14.30 -35.00 -11.61
N LEU A 83 -15.09 -34.52 -10.65
CA LEU A 83 -16.15 -35.34 -10.00
C LEU A 83 -17.23 -35.81 -10.99
N ILE A 84 -17.61 -35.00 -11.97
CA ILE A 84 -18.54 -35.43 -13.02
C ILE A 84 -17.93 -36.56 -13.84
N THR A 85 -16.68 -36.39 -14.26
CA THR A 85 -15.96 -37.38 -15.06
C THR A 85 -15.89 -38.71 -14.32
N ASP A 86 -15.55 -38.68 -13.01
CA ASP A 86 -15.48 -39.87 -12.16
C ASP A 86 -16.86 -40.55 -12.01
N ASN A 87 -17.93 -39.78 -11.81
CA ASN A 87 -19.29 -40.33 -11.69
C ASN A 87 -19.78 -40.96 -13.00
N GLN A 88 -19.42 -40.37 -14.14
CA GLN A 88 -19.76 -40.87 -15.47
C GLN A 88 -18.95 -42.12 -15.85
N ALA A 89 -17.72 -42.23 -15.37
CA ALA A 89 -16.86 -43.42 -15.56
C ALA A 89 -17.20 -44.57 -14.59
N ALA A 90 -18.00 -44.33 -13.55
CA ALA A 90 -18.36 -45.34 -12.57
C ALA A 90 -19.23 -46.45 -13.17
N LYS A 91 -19.13 -47.66 -12.59
CA LYS A 91 -19.95 -48.82 -12.99
C LYS A 91 -21.46 -48.55 -12.94
N TYR A 92 -21.90 -47.67 -12.03
CA TYR A 92 -23.28 -47.23 -11.91
C TYR A 92 -23.30 -45.70 -11.78
N VAL A 93 -23.72 -45.03 -12.85
CA VAL A 93 -23.84 -43.57 -12.90
C VAL A 93 -24.97 -43.10 -11.99
N LYS A 94 -24.69 -42.11 -11.14
CA LYS A 94 -25.70 -41.50 -10.27
C LYS A 94 -26.21 -40.20 -10.90
N GLN A 95 -27.33 -40.26 -11.63
CA GLN A 95 -27.91 -39.09 -12.32
C GLN A 95 -28.19 -37.90 -11.38
N ALA A 96 -28.60 -38.16 -10.14
CA ALA A 96 -28.83 -37.09 -9.15
C ALA A 96 -27.53 -36.32 -8.83
N VAL A 97 -26.39 -37.02 -8.81
CA VAL A 97 -25.06 -36.41 -8.60
C VAL A 97 -24.66 -35.58 -9.82
N ASP A 98 -24.87 -36.08 -11.03
CA ASP A 98 -24.60 -35.32 -12.27
C ASP A 98 -25.44 -34.03 -12.31
N ASN A 99 -26.74 -34.11 -12.01
CA ASN A 99 -27.61 -32.95 -11.99
C ASN A 99 -27.14 -31.89 -10.98
N GLN A 100 -26.71 -32.32 -9.79
CA GLN A 100 -26.17 -31.42 -8.78
C GLN A 100 -24.85 -30.79 -9.22
N LEU A 101 -23.90 -31.57 -9.75
CA LEU A 101 -22.60 -31.08 -10.18
C LEU A 101 -22.72 -30.14 -11.39
N ASN A 102 -23.58 -30.47 -12.36
CA ASN A 102 -23.86 -29.60 -13.51
C ASN A 102 -24.42 -28.24 -13.07
N ARG A 103 -25.29 -28.22 -12.04
CA ARG A 103 -25.78 -26.97 -11.45
C ARG A 103 -24.64 -26.18 -10.79
N SER A 104 -23.78 -26.84 -10.04
CA SER A 104 -22.62 -26.18 -9.40
C SER A 104 -21.63 -25.61 -10.42
N ILE A 105 -21.38 -26.35 -11.51
CA ILE A 105 -20.54 -25.91 -12.64
C ILE A 105 -21.15 -24.67 -13.29
N ALA A 106 -22.44 -24.70 -13.63
CA ALA A 106 -23.12 -23.57 -14.25
C ALA A 106 -23.07 -22.31 -13.36
N ILE A 107 -23.30 -22.47 -12.04
CA ILE A 107 -23.21 -21.37 -11.07
C ILE A 107 -21.78 -20.81 -11.01
N THR A 108 -20.77 -21.68 -10.91
CA THR A 108 -19.37 -21.27 -10.79
C THR A 108 -18.90 -20.56 -12.06
N GLN A 109 -19.27 -21.08 -13.23
CA GLN A 109 -18.97 -20.46 -14.52
C GLN A 109 -19.61 -19.07 -14.64
N ALA A 110 -20.88 -18.93 -14.24
CA ALA A 110 -21.56 -17.64 -14.25
C ALA A 110 -20.88 -16.62 -13.31
N GLN A 111 -20.35 -17.06 -12.17
CA GLN A 111 -19.58 -16.21 -11.27
C GLN A 111 -18.27 -15.75 -11.89
N ILE A 112 -17.51 -16.65 -12.52
CA ILE A 112 -16.27 -16.31 -13.24
C ILE A 112 -16.56 -15.27 -14.34
N ASP A 113 -17.61 -15.48 -15.12
CA ASP A 113 -17.98 -14.57 -16.20
C ASP A 113 -18.44 -13.21 -15.67
N SER A 114 -19.13 -13.20 -14.53
CA SER A 114 -19.49 -11.96 -13.82
C SER A 114 -18.25 -11.20 -13.34
N LEU A 115 -17.25 -11.89 -12.78
CA LEU A 115 -16.01 -11.26 -12.33
C LEU A 115 -15.23 -10.66 -13.49
N ARG A 116 -15.14 -11.36 -14.63
CA ARG A 116 -14.48 -10.86 -15.85
C ARG A 116 -15.09 -9.58 -16.40
N LYS A 117 -16.41 -9.39 -16.21
CA LYS A 117 -17.16 -8.22 -16.66
C LYS A 117 -17.20 -7.09 -15.63
N LEU A 118 -16.69 -7.33 -14.41
CA LEU A 118 -16.72 -6.34 -13.35
C LEU A 118 -15.76 -5.20 -13.71
N PRO A 119 -16.24 -3.95 -13.83
CA PRO A 119 -15.36 -2.82 -14.07
C PRO A 119 -14.45 -2.58 -12.86
N ALA A 120 -13.24 -2.07 -13.10
CA ALA A 120 -12.38 -1.61 -12.03
C ALA A 120 -13.11 -0.54 -11.20
N THR A 121 -12.99 -0.64 -9.87
CA THR A 121 -13.69 0.18 -8.89
C THR A 121 -13.74 1.65 -9.28
N ASP A 122 -14.92 2.26 -9.14
CA ASP A 122 -15.11 3.70 -9.30
C ASP A 122 -14.21 4.48 -8.34
N SER A 123 -13.30 5.25 -8.92
CA SER A 123 -12.40 6.13 -8.20
C SER A 123 -13.09 7.43 -7.81
N ASP A 124 -14.29 7.34 -7.26
CA ASP A 124 -15.14 8.50 -6.96
C ASP A 124 -14.42 9.54 -6.08
N CYS A 125 -13.50 9.10 -5.23
CA CYS A 125 -12.65 9.96 -4.40
C CYS A 125 -11.71 10.89 -5.20
N TYR A 126 -11.52 10.63 -6.50
CA TYR A 126 -10.75 11.45 -7.43
C TYR A 126 -11.61 12.13 -8.50
N LYS A 127 -12.94 12.02 -8.43
CA LYS A 127 -13.85 12.60 -9.41
C LYS A 127 -13.69 14.12 -9.47
N GLY A 128 -13.49 14.66 -10.68
CA GLY A 128 -13.31 16.09 -10.92
C GLY A 128 -11.93 16.66 -10.52
N ARG A 129 -11.00 15.81 -10.04
CA ARG A 129 -9.63 16.23 -9.73
C ARG A 129 -8.73 16.18 -10.96
N SER A 130 -7.66 16.97 -10.95
CA SER A 130 -6.67 16.93 -12.02
C SER A 130 -5.83 15.67 -11.93
N LEU A 131 -5.60 15.01 -13.06
CA LEU A 131 -4.77 13.81 -13.16
C LEU A 131 -3.31 14.03 -12.70
N THR A 132 -2.81 15.26 -12.81
CA THR A 132 -1.45 15.65 -12.40
C THR A 132 -1.39 16.21 -10.98
N GLU A 133 -2.53 16.33 -10.30
CA GLU A 133 -2.57 16.82 -8.92
C GLU A 133 -1.79 15.87 -8.01
N VAL A 134 -0.85 16.41 -7.23
CA VAL A 134 -0.11 15.65 -6.22
C VAL A 134 -1.01 15.43 -5.01
N VAL A 135 -1.22 14.17 -4.66
CA VAL A 135 -2.11 13.76 -3.55
C VAL A 135 -1.32 13.31 -2.32
N SER A 136 -0.06 12.92 -2.50
CA SER A 136 0.87 12.66 -1.41
C SER A 136 2.31 12.72 -1.90
N VAL A 137 3.25 12.82 -0.96
CA VAL A 137 4.69 12.79 -1.25
C VAL A 137 5.36 11.68 -0.46
N VAL A 138 6.31 10.99 -1.07
CA VAL A 138 7.13 9.99 -0.40
C VAL A 138 8.47 10.62 -0.03
N VAL A 139 8.80 10.53 1.25
CA VAL A 139 10.04 11.07 1.82
C VAL A 139 10.78 9.95 2.52
N LYS A 140 11.98 9.65 2.03
CA LYS A 140 12.91 8.75 2.70
C LYS A 140 13.62 9.52 3.80
N CYS A 141 13.50 9.05 5.03
CA CYS A 141 14.18 9.66 6.16
C CYS A 141 15.00 8.62 6.91
N ARG A 142 16.29 8.90 7.07
CA ARG A 142 17.15 8.21 8.03
C ARG A 142 17.22 9.07 9.28
N TYR A 143 16.93 8.47 10.42
CA TYR A 143 16.83 9.19 11.70
C TYR A 143 17.36 8.33 12.85
N SER A 144 17.81 8.99 13.90
CA SER A 144 18.10 8.36 15.19
C SER A 144 17.03 8.66 16.21
N TYR A 145 16.81 7.73 17.14
CA TYR A 145 15.90 7.90 18.27
C TYR A 145 16.40 7.11 19.50
N THR A 146 16.03 7.58 20.68
CA THR A 146 16.45 7.06 21.98
C THR A 146 15.24 6.97 22.91
N MET A 147 15.01 5.80 23.51
CA MET A 147 13.94 5.63 24.48
C MET A 147 14.29 6.33 25.81
N PRO A 148 13.33 7.02 26.47
CA PRO A 148 13.52 7.55 27.81
C PRO A 148 13.92 6.44 28.80
N GLY A 149 14.76 6.77 29.79
CA GLY A 149 15.07 5.89 30.93
C GLY A 149 16.43 5.22 30.91
N ASN A 150 16.87 4.62 29.79
CA ASN A 150 18.27 4.17 29.60
C ASN A 150 18.57 3.63 28.18
N GLY A 151 17.87 4.12 27.15
CA GLY A 151 18.04 3.60 25.79
C GLY A 151 19.38 4.02 25.17
N ALA A 152 20.08 3.10 24.52
CA ALA A 152 21.07 3.47 23.51
C ALA A 152 20.36 4.08 22.28
N ALA A 153 20.98 5.06 21.64
CA ALA A 153 20.47 5.62 20.39
C ALA A 153 20.41 4.53 19.30
N LYS A 154 19.29 4.47 18.58
CA LYS A 154 19.07 3.56 17.46
C LYS A 154 18.87 4.35 16.20
N GLU A 155 19.44 3.88 15.09
CA GLU A 155 19.20 4.45 13.76
C GLU A 155 18.20 3.60 12.97
N ARG A 156 17.39 4.26 12.15
CA ARG A 156 16.46 3.62 11.24
C ARG A 156 16.29 4.45 9.97
N THR A 157 16.04 3.77 8.86
CA THR A 157 15.61 4.39 7.60
C THR A 157 14.21 3.90 7.26
N ASP A 158 13.29 4.83 7.05
CA ASP A 158 11.91 4.53 6.63
C ASP A 158 11.48 5.48 5.50
N ASN A 159 10.50 5.03 4.71
CA ASN A 159 9.79 5.84 3.74
C ASN A 159 8.48 6.33 4.39
N PHE A 160 8.37 7.64 4.54
CA PHE A 160 7.17 8.31 5.04
C PHE A 160 6.32 8.78 3.87
N ILE A 161 5.02 8.54 3.94
CA ILE A 161 4.03 9.08 3.00
C ILE A 161 3.42 10.29 3.70
N LEU A 162 3.57 11.48 3.12
CA LEU A 162 3.06 12.72 3.68
C LEU A 162 1.98 13.34 2.80
N SER A 163 1.20 14.25 3.39
CA SER A 163 0.35 15.17 2.64
C SER A 163 1.15 15.97 1.61
N PRO A 164 0.51 16.50 0.54
CA PRO A 164 1.21 17.27 -0.49
C PRO A 164 2.00 18.47 0.04
N ASP A 165 1.52 19.10 1.10
CA ASP A 165 2.17 20.22 1.77
C ASP A 165 3.29 19.81 2.76
N GLY A 166 3.50 18.50 2.94
CA GLY A 166 4.53 17.94 3.83
C GLY A 166 4.23 18.05 5.32
N LYS A 167 3.07 18.59 5.73
CA LYS A 167 2.79 18.92 7.14
C LYS A 167 2.25 17.76 7.96
N ARG A 168 1.77 16.69 7.31
CA ARG A 168 1.18 15.52 8.00
C ARG A 168 1.69 14.23 7.39
N VAL A 169 2.15 13.30 8.22
CA VAL A 169 2.44 11.92 7.82
C VAL A 169 1.12 11.15 7.75
N LEU A 170 0.85 10.54 6.60
CA LEU A 170 -0.32 9.69 6.32
C LEU A 170 -0.02 8.21 6.59
N GLY A 171 1.25 7.84 6.51
CA GLY A 171 1.70 6.48 6.81
C GLY A 171 3.20 6.32 6.68
N LYS A 172 3.68 5.14 7.04
CA LYS A 172 5.09 4.78 7.00
C LYS A 172 5.26 3.37 6.46
N LYS A 173 6.22 3.19 5.56
CA LYS A 173 6.68 1.87 5.12
C LYS A 173 8.14 1.71 5.51
N LYS A 174 8.50 0.53 6.02
CA LYS A 174 9.91 0.21 6.24
C LYS A 174 10.61 0.27 4.88
N SER A 175 11.71 1.01 4.79
CA SER A 175 12.54 0.93 3.59
C SER A 175 13.04 -0.52 3.50
N ALA A 176 12.71 -1.22 2.41
CA ALA A 176 13.36 -2.48 2.13
C ALA A 176 14.86 -2.18 2.04
N ASN A 177 15.69 -2.96 2.73
CA ASN A 177 17.11 -2.98 2.39
C ASN A 177 17.17 -3.46 0.95
N LEU A 178 17.74 -2.64 0.07
CA LEU A 178 18.06 -3.02 -1.31
C LEU A 178 18.82 -4.35 -1.33
#